data_AF-A0A2E2EDQ3-F1
#
_entry.id   AF-A0A2E2EDQ3-F1
#
_cell.length_a   1.000
_cell.length_b   1.000
_cell.length_c   1.000
_cell.angle_alpha   90.00
_cell.angle_beta   90.00
_cell.angle_gamma   90.00
#
_symmetry.space_group_name_H-M   'P 1'
#
loop_
_entity.id
_entity.type
_entity.pdbx_description
1 polymer ?
#
loop_
_entity_poly.entity_id
_entity_poly.type
_entity_poly.pdbx_seq_one_letter_code
_entity_poly.pdbx_strand_id
1 'polypeptide(L)'
;MNFIFSFLLMISFSVQASMIHIGYEDQNFNKAKLVQNIFEKKYNIPKSLIKVFKQQKCQPRDPRFLFICINKKGELLQLSNINLNQIRKSLKVFKN
;
A
#
# COMPACT_ATOMS: atom_id res chain seq x y z
N MET A 1 12.28 -5.12 -36.20
CA MET A 1 11.28 -5.55 -35.20
C MET A 1 11.86 -5.90 -33.82
N ASN A 2 13.14 -6.30 -33.72
CA ASN A 2 13.73 -6.74 -32.44
C ASN A 2 14.03 -5.61 -31.43
N PHE A 3 14.18 -4.35 -31.85
CA PHE A 3 14.48 -3.24 -30.94
C PHE A 3 13.29 -2.76 -30.10
N ILE A 4 12.06 -2.98 -30.58
CA ILE A 4 10.84 -2.58 -29.87
C ILE A 4 10.66 -3.43 -28.61
N PHE A 5 10.99 -4.72 -28.70
CA PHE A 5 10.92 -5.66 -27.57
C PHE A 5 11.92 -5.32 -26.46
N SER A 6 13.16 -4.95 -26.81
CA SER A 6 14.17 -4.49 -25.84
C SER A 6 13.77 -3.17 -25.17
N PHE A 7 13.13 -2.25 -25.90
CA PHE A 7 12.65 -0.99 -25.33
C PHE A 7 11.47 -1.20 -24.37
N LEU A 8 10.54 -2.11 -24.69
CA LEU A 8 9.45 -2.50 -23.80
C LEU A 8 9.95 -3.19 -22.51
N LEU A 9 10.99 -4.01 -22.60
CA LEU A 9 11.63 -4.65 -21.44
C LEU A 9 12.27 -3.62 -20.50
N MET A 10 12.85 -2.54 -21.01
CA MET A 10 13.41 -1.46 -20.18
C MET A 10 12.31 -0.68 -19.42
N ILE A 11 11.14 -0.50 -20.03
CA ILE A 11 10.03 0.25 -19.41
C ILE A 11 9.32 -0.58 -18.34
N SER A 12 9.24 -1.91 -18.49
CA SER A 12 8.54 -2.78 -17.54
C SER A 12 9.22 -2.88 -16.17
N PHE A 13 10.53 -2.63 -16.08
CA PHE A 13 11.25 -2.55 -14.79
C PHE A 13 10.86 -1.34 -13.95
N SER A 14 10.19 -0.34 -14.53
CA SER A 14 9.76 0.87 -13.80
C SER A 14 8.39 0.75 -13.13
N VAL A 15 7.70 -0.39 -13.27
CA VAL A 15 6.39 -0.62 -12.63
C VAL A 15 6.59 -0.87 -11.14
N GLN A 16 6.60 0.21 -10.35
CA GLN A 16 6.44 0.12 -8.90
C GLN A 16 5.03 -0.39 -8.61
N ALA A 17 4.90 -1.68 -8.32
CA ALA A 17 3.66 -2.22 -7.76
C ALA A 17 3.27 -1.37 -6.54
N SER A 18 2.02 -0.90 -6.53
CA SER A 18 1.52 -0.07 -5.43
C SER A 18 1.53 -0.90 -4.14
N MET A 19 2.47 -0.61 -3.25
CA MET A 19 2.55 -1.24 -1.93
C MET A 19 1.67 -0.50 -0.92
N ILE A 20 1.01 -1.27 -0.05
CA ILE A 20 0.24 -0.74 1.07
C ILE A 20 1.14 -0.71 2.30
N HIS A 21 1.29 0.47 2.87
CA HIS A 21 2.07 0.68 4.09
C HIS A 21 1.13 0.90 5.26
N ILE A 22 1.19 0.01 6.26
CA ILE A 22 0.43 0.09 7.50
C ILE A 22 1.41 0.40 8.64
N GLY A 23 1.50 1.67 9.01
CA GLY A 23 2.26 2.12 10.17
C GLY A 23 1.42 2.04 11.45
N TYR A 24 2.03 1.70 12.58
CA TYR A 24 1.36 1.78 13.89
C TYR A 24 2.24 2.40 14.95
N GLU A 25 1.60 3.15 15.85
CA GLU A 25 2.23 3.72 17.04
C GLU A 25 2.00 2.82 18.27
N ASP A 26 2.95 2.86 19.20
CA ASP A 26 2.90 2.19 20.50
C ASP A 26 2.50 0.71 20.44
N GLN A 27 1.42 0.33 21.15
CA GLN A 27 0.95 -1.04 21.30
C GLN A 27 -0.12 -1.44 20.27
N ASN A 28 -0.34 -0.63 19.23
CA ASN A 28 -1.42 -0.85 18.24
C ASN A 28 -1.10 -1.92 17.18
N PHE A 29 -0.14 -2.82 17.44
CA PHE A 29 0.25 -3.90 16.52
C PHE A 29 -0.94 -4.81 16.14
N ASN A 30 -1.76 -5.19 17.11
CA ASN A 30 -2.92 -6.06 16.86
C ASN A 30 -3.95 -5.40 15.93
N LYS A 31 -4.17 -4.09 16.10
CA LYS A 31 -5.02 -3.30 15.20
C LYS A 31 -4.41 -3.23 13.80
N ALA A 32 -3.10 -3.05 13.68
CA ALA A 32 -2.40 -3.07 12.40
C ALA A 32 -2.53 -4.42 11.68
N LYS A 33 -2.47 -5.52 12.43
CA LYS A 33 -2.71 -6.88 11.92
C LYS A 33 -4.15 -7.10 11.48
N LEU A 34 -5.12 -6.58 12.22
CA LEU A 34 -6.52 -6.62 11.81
C LEU A 34 -6.72 -5.90 10.48
N VAL A 35 -6.13 -4.72 10.31
CA VAL A 35 -6.19 -3.96 9.05
C VAL A 35 -5.50 -4.73 7.90
N GLN A 36 -4.31 -5.30 8.14
CA GLN A 36 -3.65 -6.18 7.17
C GLN A 36 -4.56 -7.34 6.73
N ASN A 37 -5.21 -8.02 7.69
CA ASN A 37 -6.12 -9.14 7.41
C ASN A 37 -7.35 -8.69 6.61
N ILE A 38 -7.86 -7.47 6.83
CA ILE A 38 -8.95 -6.92 6.01
C ILE A 38 -8.49 -6.75 4.56
N PHE A 39 -7.30 -6.18 4.32
CA PHE A 39 -6.76 -6.06 2.96
C PHE A 39 -6.54 -7.41 2.29
N GLU A 40 -6.02 -8.37 3.04
CA GLU A 40 -5.79 -9.72 2.55
C GLU A 40 -7.09 -10.44 2.19
N LYS A 41 -8.07 -10.48 3.11
CA LYS A 41 -9.27 -11.32 2.95
C LYS A 41 -10.42 -10.63 2.22
N LYS A 42 -10.65 -9.34 2.47
CA LYS A 42 -11.79 -8.60 1.90
C LYS A 42 -11.46 -8.06 0.51
N TYR A 43 -10.20 -7.73 0.27
CA TYR A 43 -9.75 -7.12 -0.97
C TYR A 43 -8.82 -8.02 -1.79
N ASN A 44 -8.57 -9.26 -1.34
CA ASN A 44 -7.71 -10.25 -2.00
C ASN A 44 -6.31 -9.71 -2.32
N ILE A 45 -5.77 -8.82 -1.47
CA ILE A 45 -4.45 -8.25 -1.69
C ILE A 45 -3.39 -9.20 -1.12
N PRO A 46 -2.41 -9.66 -1.93
CA PRO A 46 -1.33 -10.50 -1.45
C PRO A 46 -0.60 -9.86 -0.27
N LYS A 47 -0.34 -10.66 0.78
CA LYS A 47 0.39 -10.22 1.97
C LYS A 47 1.77 -9.64 1.65
N SER A 48 2.40 -10.09 0.56
CA SER A 48 3.68 -9.55 0.04
C SER A 48 3.61 -8.07 -0.36
N LEU A 49 2.42 -7.56 -0.71
CA LEU A 49 2.19 -6.16 -1.07
C LEU A 49 1.79 -5.28 0.12
N ILE A 50 1.70 -5.85 1.34
CA ILE A 50 1.26 -5.15 2.55
C ILE A 50 2.40 -5.13 3.57
N LYS A 51 3.03 -3.98 3.76
CA LYS A 51 4.09 -3.77 4.73
C LYS A 51 3.53 -3.21 6.04
N VAL A 52 3.71 -3.95 7.13
CA VAL A 52 3.33 -3.52 8.49
C VAL A 52 4.59 -3.17 9.28
N PHE A 53 4.65 -2.00 9.92
CA PHE A 53 5.82 -1.59 10.70
C PHE A 53 5.45 -0.63 11.84
N LYS A 54 6.26 -0.68 12.91
CA LYS A 54 6.16 0.27 14.04
C LYS A 54 6.75 1.62 13.65
N GLN A 55 6.12 2.71 14.09
CA GLN A 55 6.68 4.05 14.00
C GLN A 55 6.36 4.88 15.24
N GLN A 56 7.17 5.91 15.50
CA GLN A 56 6.99 6.76 16.68
C GLN A 56 5.83 7.76 16.52
N LYS A 57 5.61 8.24 15.28
CA LYS A 57 4.54 9.17 14.94
C LYS A 57 4.00 8.92 13.52
N CYS A 58 2.69 9.03 13.36
CA CYS A 58 1.93 9.05 12.13
C CYS A 58 2.31 10.34 11.40
N GLN A 59 3.10 10.20 10.34
CA GLN A 59 3.48 11.30 9.48
C GLN A 59 3.08 10.98 8.04
N PRO A 60 2.60 11.97 7.28
CA PRO A 60 2.34 11.80 5.87
C PRO A 60 3.63 11.33 5.19
N ARG A 61 3.51 10.26 4.40
CA ARG A 61 4.60 9.69 3.62
C ARG A 61 4.35 9.91 2.13
N ASP A 62 5.36 9.54 1.35
CA ASP A 62 5.37 9.58 -0.10
C ASP A 62 3.98 9.24 -0.71
N PRO A 63 3.39 10.18 -1.46
CA PRO A 63 2.02 10.08 -1.97
C PRO A 63 1.82 8.94 -2.96
N ARG A 64 2.89 8.34 -3.49
CA ARG A 64 2.84 7.22 -4.42
C ARG A 64 2.39 5.91 -3.75
N PHE A 65 2.43 5.85 -2.42
CA PHE A 65 2.03 4.68 -1.65
C PHE A 65 0.73 4.95 -0.90
N LEU A 66 -0.11 3.92 -0.83
CA LEU A 66 -1.24 3.94 0.09
C LEU A 66 -0.71 3.79 1.52
N PHE A 67 -0.68 4.90 2.26
CA PHE A 67 -0.22 4.92 3.64
C PHE A 67 -1.39 5.00 4.61
N ILE A 68 -1.49 3.99 5.47
CA ILE A 68 -2.46 3.90 6.55
C ILE A 68 -1.67 3.92 7.85
N CYS A 69 -2.11 4.74 8.79
CA CYS A 69 -1.51 4.81 10.11
C CYS A 69 -2.52 4.52 11.20
N ILE A 70 -2.07 3.85 12.26
CA ILE A 70 -2.83 3.73 13.50
C ILE A 70 -2.08 4.52 14.57
N ASN A 71 -2.69 5.61 15.03
CA ASN A 71 -2.06 6.51 16.03
C ASN A 71 -2.10 5.90 17.45
N LYS A 72 -1.54 6.60 18.45
CA LYS A 72 -1.48 6.14 19.85
C LYS A 72 -2.85 5.81 20.42
N LYS A 73 -3.87 6.62 20.05
CA LYS A 73 -5.27 6.43 20.45
C LYS A 73 -5.92 5.22 19.76
N GLY A 74 -5.24 4.65 18.76
CA GLY A 74 -5.70 3.52 17.98
C GLY A 74 -6.74 3.91 16.94
N GLU A 75 -6.77 5.18 16.55
CA GLU A 75 -7.57 5.70 15.45
C GLU A 75 -6.86 5.42 14.13
N LEU A 76 -7.63 5.04 13.10
CA LEU A 76 -7.10 4.78 11.77
C LEU A 76 -7.06 6.08 10.97
N LEU A 77 -5.86 6.59 10.73
CA LEU A 77 -5.61 7.76 9.91
C LEU A 77 -5.19 7.30 8.51
N GLN A 78 -5.98 7.66 7.51
CA GLN A 78 -5.52 7.59 6.12
C GLN A 78 -4.63 8.81 5.87
N LEU A 79 -3.31 8.58 5.71
CA LEU A 79 -2.35 9.66 5.57
C LEU A 79 -2.04 10.01 4.10
N SER A 80 -2.70 9.34 3.15
CA SER A 80 -2.58 9.67 1.72
C SER A 80 -3.56 10.77 1.34
N ASN A 81 -3.04 11.96 1.06
CA ASN A 81 -3.77 12.97 0.31
C ASN A 81 -3.56 12.69 -1.18
N ILE A 82 -4.25 11.69 -1.78
CA ILE A 82 -4.39 11.54 -3.26
C ILE A 82 -5.46 10.51 -3.64
N ASN A 83 -6.40 11.02 -4.45
CA ASN A 83 -7.32 10.40 -5.40
C ASN A 83 -7.64 8.90 -5.26
N LEU A 84 -8.74 8.60 -4.56
CA LEU A 84 -9.43 7.30 -4.48
C LEU A 84 -9.53 6.56 -5.84
N ASN A 85 -9.63 7.31 -6.94
CA ASN A 85 -9.68 6.78 -8.30
C ASN A 85 -8.37 6.10 -8.75
N GLN A 86 -7.21 6.59 -8.34
CA GLN A 86 -5.92 5.97 -8.68
C GLN A 86 -5.73 4.66 -7.91
N ILE A 87 -6.06 4.64 -6.61
CA ILE A 87 -6.04 3.41 -5.80
C ILE A 87 -6.97 2.36 -6.42
N ARG A 88 -8.19 2.73 -6.80
CA ARG A 88 -9.14 1.82 -7.47
C ARG A 88 -8.60 1.29 -8.81
N LYS A 89 -7.94 2.13 -9.61
CA LYS A 89 -7.32 1.70 -10.87
C LYS A 89 -6.18 0.72 -10.61
N SER A 90 -5.29 1.01 -9.66
CA SER A 90 -4.17 0.13 -9.30
C SER A 90 -4.63 -1.21 -8.72
N LEU A 91 -5.73 -1.24 -7.97
CA LEU A 91 -6.29 -2.48 -7.42
C LEU A 91 -7.09 -3.30 -8.45
N LYS A 92 -7.68 -2.68 -9.48
CA LYS A 92 -8.39 -3.39 -10.55
C LYS A 92 -7.48 -4.25 -11.41
N VAL A 93 -6.20 -3.90 -11.54
CA VAL A 93 -5.20 -4.68 -12.32
C VAL A 93 -4.98 -6.08 -11.71
N PHE A 94 -5.31 -6.28 -10.44
CA PHE A 94 -5.13 -7.56 -9.74
C PHE A 94 -6.41 -8.40 -9.65
N LYS A 95 -7.54 -7.98 -10.27
CA LYS A 95 -8.71 -8.84 -10.47
C LYS A 95 -8.53 -9.63 -11.78
N ASN A 96 -7.81 -10.75 -11.69
CA ASN A 96 -7.96 -11.87 -12.61
C ASN A 96 -8.42 -13.08 -11.78
#